data_AF-A0A917Q8K8-F1
#
_entry.id   AF-A0A917Q8K8-F1
#
_cell.length_a   1.000
_cell.length_b   1.000
_cell.length_c   1.000
_cell.angle_alpha   90.00
_cell.angle_beta   90.00
_cell.angle_gamma   90.00
#
_symmetry.space_group_name_H-M   'P 1'
#
loop_
_entity.id
_entity.type
_entity.pdbx_description
1 polymer ?
#
loop_
_entity_poly.entity_id
_entity_poly.type
_entity_poly.pdbx_seq_one_letter_code
_entity_poly.pdbx_strand_id
1 'polypeptide(L)'
;MKQGWRAPGLARQLPIPIPPAPNETTASYLGRLATVNHLAIDELKIHLGMNPTLLELRMRPPNLGRLVVITGYSRDQLTRALPELTSRHRDSTHLANWARPACPRCIRRHTGGRVIRYYPSYVHACPKHRIWLSDKHSHRHRLLDISAVPEVLAAHTTHRRLARRHQPQPAQYAFRTARRLFEDNDFWNSFADTTAFAGISNRLDILNPGETRVLIDDPSFLAAIYPNAVDTAALLASPHWRRIASRKETVTRFLIELGTRVSGQRRTYWPRRNRDPIANWIEGLSREHIDWKRIELPSRRIPRPL
;
A
#
# COMPACT_ATOMS: atom_id res chain seq x y z
N MET A 1 -24.19 -6.51 -38.07
CA MET A 1 -24.09 -8.00 -38.07
C MET A 1 -23.53 -8.46 -36.72
N LYS A 2 -24.33 -9.17 -35.92
CA LYS A 2 -23.86 -9.82 -34.67
C LYS A 2 -23.22 -11.16 -35.06
N GLN A 3 -21.90 -11.23 -35.16
CA GLN A 3 -21.21 -12.51 -35.33
C GLN A 3 -21.45 -13.36 -34.08
N GLY A 4 -22.13 -14.48 -34.28
CA GLY A 4 -22.44 -15.44 -33.22
C GLY A 4 -21.17 -16.00 -32.60
N TRP A 5 -21.19 -16.10 -31.28
CA TRP A 5 -20.11 -16.69 -30.49
C TRP A 5 -19.92 -18.15 -30.93
N ARG A 6 -18.84 -18.44 -31.67
CA ARG A 6 -18.47 -19.82 -32.05
C ARG A 6 -17.90 -20.52 -30.83
N ALA A 7 -18.33 -21.76 -30.60
CA ALA A 7 -17.75 -22.59 -29.58
C ALA A 7 -16.24 -22.76 -29.85
N PRO A 8 -15.37 -22.45 -28.89
CA PRO A 8 -13.93 -22.64 -29.05
C PRO A 8 -13.59 -24.12 -29.28
N GLY A 9 -12.70 -24.40 -30.23
CA GLY A 9 -12.18 -25.74 -30.52
C GLY A 9 -11.35 -26.36 -29.39
N LEU A 10 -10.76 -27.53 -29.66
CA LEU A 10 -9.85 -28.20 -28.72
C LEU A 10 -8.71 -27.25 -28.32
N ALA A 11 -8.51 -27.07 -27.02
CA ALA A 11 -7.42 -26.25 -26.50
C ALA A 11 -6.09 -26.99 -26.76
N ARG A 12 -5.15 -26.32 -27.46
CA ARG A 12 -3.78 -26.78 -27.65
C ARG A 12 -2.83 -25.86 -26.89
N GLN A 13 -1.70 -26.40 -26.44
CA GLN A 13 -0.65 -25.62 -25.80
C GLN A 13 -0.12 -24.52 -26.73
N LEU A 14 0.08 -23.32 -26.17
CA LEU A 14 0.68 -22.19 -26.86
C LEU A 14 2.18 -22.44 -27.09
N PRO A 15 2.76 -21.90 -28.18
CA PRO A 15 4.19 -22.06 -28.48
C PRO A 15 5.11 -21.56 -27.36
N ILE A 16 4.76 -20.44 -26.71
CA ILE A 16 5.60 -19.79 -25.70
C ILE A 16 4.81 -19.64 -24.38
N PRO A 17 4.84 -20.66 -23.49
CA PRO A 17 4.17 -20.63 -22.20
C PRO A 17 5.02 -19.92 -21.13
N ILE A 18 4.94 -18.59 -21.06
CA ILE A 18 5.69 -17.81 -20.05
C ILE A 18 5.15 -18.03 -18.63
N PRO A 19 6.01 -18.03 -17.59
CA PRO A 19 5.54 -18.21 -16.22
C PRO A 19 4.82 -16.95 -15.70
N PRO A 20 3.72 -17.11 -14.94
CA PRO A 20 3.12 -16.01 -14.21
C PRO A 20 4.08 -15.51 -13.12
N ALA A 21 4.10 -14.19 -12.90
CA ALA A 21 4.82 -13.62 -11.78
C ALA A 21 4.05 -13.86 -10.47
N PRO A 22 4.73 -13.92 -9.30
CA PRO A 22 4.04 -14.12 -8.03
C PRO A 22 3.02 -13.00 -7.75
N ASN A 23 1.80 -13.38 -7.37
CA ASN A 23 0.66 -12.49 -7.12
C ASN A 23 0.29 -11.56 -8.29
N GLU A 24 0.60 -11.94 -9.54
CA GLU A 24 0.23 -11.19 -10.74
C GLU A 24 -1.29 -11.16 -10.94
N THR A 25 -1.83 -10.08 -11.52
CA THR A 25 -3.24 -10.04 -11.93
C THR A 25 -3.47 -10.96 -13.12
N THR A 26 -4.64 -11.57 -13.24
CA THR A 26 -4.97 -12.41 -14.40
C THR A 26 -4.89 -11.59 -15.68
N ALA A 27 -5.34 -10.34 -15.63
CA ALA A 27 -5.26 -9.41 -16.76
C ALA A 27 -3.82 -9.18 -17.24
N SER A 28 -2.89 -8.91 -16.31
CA SER A 28 -1.47 -8.73 -16.63
C SER A 28 -0.87 -9.99 -17.24
N TYR A 29 -1.14 -11.15 -16.63
CA TYR A 29 -0.61 -12.42 -17.09
C TYR A 29 -1.11 -12.77 -18.50
N LEU A 30 -2.42 -12.66 -18.74
CA LEU A 30 -3.01 -12.95 -20.06
C LEU A 30 -2.54 -11.97 -21.13
N GLY A 31 -2.43 -10.67 -20.81
CA GLY A 31 -1.90 -9.66 -21.72
C GLY A 31 -0.45 -9.98 -22.14
N ARG A 32 0.39 -10.35 -21.18
CA ARG A 32 1.77 -10.76 -21.45
C ARG A 32 1.84 -12.05 -22.25
N LEU A 33 1.01 -13.04 -21.92
CA LEU A 33 0.95 -14.33 -22.60
C LEU A 33 0.50 -14.17 -24.06
N ALA A 34 -0.49 -13.31 -24.33
CA ALA A 34 -0.92 -12.96 -25.67
C ALA A 34 0.21 -12.28 -26.46
N THR A 35 0.85 -11.27 -25.84
CA THR A 35 1.94 -10.50 -26.45
C THR A 35 3.10 -11.39 -26.92
N VAL A 36 3.57 -12.32 -26.10
CA VAL A 36 4.69 -13.20 -26.48
C VAL A 36 4.31 -14.26 -27.52
N ASN A 37 3.04 -14.60 -27.64
CA ASN A 37 2.54 -15.53 -28.65
C ASN A 37 1.98 -14.81 -29.89
N HIS A 38 2.18 -13.49 -30.00
CA HIS A 38 1.69 -12.66 -31.10
C HIS A 38 0.17 -12.77 -31.33
N LEU A 39 -0.59 -12.93 -30.25
CA LEU A 39 -2.05 -12.96 -30.26
C LEU A 39 -2.61 -11.62 -29.80
N ALA A 40 -3.74 -11.21 -30.38
CA ALA A 40 -4.58 -10.20 -29.74
C ALA A 40 -5.15 -10.77 -28.43
N ILE A 41 -5.31 -9.93 -27.41
CA ILE A 41 -5.86 -10.38 -26.11
C ILE A 41 -7.26 -10.99 -26.26
N ASP A 42 -8.04 -10.50 -27.22
CA ASP A 42 -9.38 -10.99 -27.50
C ASP A 42 -9.38 -12.37 -28.16
N GLU A 43 -8.38 -12.68 -29.00
CA GLU A 43 -8.19 -14.04 -29.54
C GLU A 43 -7.84 -15.02 -28.42
N LEU A 44 -6.94 -14.63 -27.50
CA LEU A 44 -6.62 -15.46 -26.33
C LEU A 44 -7.85 -15.70 -25.44
N LYS A 45 -8.69 -14.68 -25.22
CA LYS A 45 -9.97 -14.83 -24.50
C LYS A 45 -10.88 -15.84 -25.19
N ILE A 46 -10.99 -15.81 -26.53
CA ILE A 46 -11.77 -16.79 -27.29
C ILE A 46 -11.22 -18.21 -27.06
N HIS A 47 -9.90 -18.40 -27.14
CA HIS A 47 -9.27 -19.70 -26.87
C HIS A 47 -9.53 -20.22 -25.44
N LEU A 48 -9.67 -19.31 -24.48
CA LEU A 48 -10.04 -19.64 -23.10
C LEU A 48 -11.55 -19.92 -22.93
N GLY A 49 -12.38 -19.72 -23.96
CA GLY A 49 -13.83 -19.78 -23.89
C GLY A 49 -14.44 -18.65 -23.07
N MET A 50 -13.80 -17.48 -23.09
CA MET A 50 -14.29 -16.24 -22.51
C MET A 50 -15.01 -15.40 -23.58
N ASN A 51 -15.85 -14.46 -23.14
CA ASN A 51 -16.41 -13.45 -24.05
C ASN A 51 -15.35 -12.36 -24.28
N PRO A 52 -14.85 -12.15 -25.52
CA PRO A 52 -13.81 -11.15 -25.79
C PRO A 52 -14.26 -9.72 -25.51
N THR A 53 -15.56 -9.43 -25.67
CA THR A 53 -16.11 -8.07 -25.54
C THR A 53 -16.25 -7.59 -24.10
N LEU A 54 -16.13 -8.49 -23.12
CA LEU A 54 -16.16 -8.11 -21.72
C LEU A 54 -14.82 -7.50 -21.31
N LEU A 55 -14.89 -6.29 -20.75
CA LEU A 55 -13.76 -5.60 -20.13
C LEU A 55 -13.32 -6.31 -18.85
N GLU A 56 -14.27 -6.84 -18.08
CA GLU A 56 -13.99 -7.58 -16.86
C GLU A 56 -13.53 -9.02 -17.16
N LEU A 57 -12.32 -9.34 -16.71
CA LEU A 57 -11.79 -10.69 -16.76
C LEU A 57 -12.31 -11.50 -15.55
N ARG A 58 -13.37 -12.26 -15.77
CA ARG A 58 -13.88 -13.23 -14.78
C ARG A 58 -13.64 -14.66 -15.24
N MET A 59 -12.60 -15.28 -14.68
CA MET A 59 -12.27 -16.69 -14.95
C MET A 59 -13.26 -17.63 -14.25
N ARG A 60 -14.01 -18.42 -15.03
CA ARG A 60 -14.84 -19.53 -14.51
C ARG A 60 -14.06 -20.86 -14.53
N PRO A 61 -14.50 -21.91 -13.82
CA PRO A 61 -13.80 -23.19 -13.79
C PRO A 61 -13.46 -23.79 -15.18
N PRO A 62 -14.32 -23.72 -16.21
CA PRO A 62 -13.98 -24.19 -17.55
C PRO A 62 -12.85 -23.37 -18.20
N ASN A 63 -12.80 -22.06 -17.97
CA ASN A 63 -11.74 -21.19 -18.50
C ASN A 63 -10.39 -21.53 -17.85
N LEU A 64 -10.38 -21.83 -16.55
CA LEU A 64 -9.17 -22.27 -15.85
C LEU A 64 -8.68 -23.62 -16.37
N GLY A 65 -9.58 -24.57 -16.63
CA GLY A 65 -9.23 -25.85 -17.26
C GLY A 65 -8.54 -25.65 -18.62
N ARG A 66 -9.06 -24.73 -19.44
CA ARG A 66 -8.41 -24.35 -20.69
C ARG A 66 -7.07 -23.65 -20.46
N LEU A 67 -6.97 -22.75 -19.49
CA LEU A 67 -5.71 -22.08 -19.18
C LEU A 67 -4.60 -23.08 -18.81
N VAL A 68 -4.94 -24.11 -18.04
CA VAL A 68 -4.03 -25.23 -17.71
C VAL A 68 -3.55 -25.91 -19.01
N VAL A 69 -4.47 -26.24 -19.92
CA VAL A 69 -4.10 -26.88 -21.19
C VAL A 69 -3.24 -26.00 -22.09
N ILE A 70 -3.62 -24.72 -22.28
CA ILE A 70 -2.90 -23.86 -23.22
C ILE A 70 -1.52 -23.43 -22.70
N THR A 71 -1.30 -23.45 -21.38
CA THR A 71 -0.01 -23.04 -20.78
C THR A 71 0.85 -24.23 -20.36
N GLY A 72 0.25 -25.39 -20.10
CA GLY A 72 0.94 -26.54 -19.51
C GLY A 72 1.23 -26.42 -18.01
N TYR A 73 0.85 -25.30 -17.35
CA TYR A 73 0.98 -25.16 -15.90
C TYR A 73 -0.14 -25.88 -15.16
N SER A 74 0.19 -26.48 -14.02
CA SER A 74 -0.83 -27.10 -13.17
C SER A 74 -1.78 -26.04 -12.60
N ARG A 75 -3.00 -26.49 -12.26
CA ARG A 75 -3.99 -25.64 -11.58
C ARG A 75 -3.38 -24.96 -10.35
N ASP A 76 -2.60 -25.70 -9.57
CA ASP A 76 -1.98 -25.19 -8.34
C ASP A 76 -0.89 -24.15 -8.60
N GLN A 77 -0.09 -24.31 -9.65
CA GLN A 77 0.89 -23.29 -10.04
C GLN A 77 0.19 -21.98 -10.40
N LEU A 78 -0.89 -22.05 -11.19
CA LEU A 78 -1.67 -20.89 -11.61
C LEU A 78 -2.38 -20.22 -10.42
N THR A 79 -3.08 -20.97 -9.56
CA THR A 79 -3.81 -20.40 -8.42
C THR A 79 -2.90 -19.82 -7.34
N ARG A 80 -1.69 -20.36 -7.17
CA ARG A 80 -0.66 -19.75 -6.32
C ARG A 80 -0.15 -18.43 -6.88
N ALA A 81 0.11 -18.36 -8.18
CA ALA A 81 0.66 -17.17 -8.81
C ALA A 81 -0.38 -16.06 -9.05
N LEU A 82 -1.64 -16.42 -9.35
CA LEU A 82 -2.70 -15.52 -9.80
C LEU A 82 -3.82 -15.43 -8.73
N PRO A 83 -3.82 -14.41 -7.84
CA PRO A 83 -4.73 -14.34 -6.69
C PRO A 83 -6.21 -14.16 -7.06
N GLU A 84 -6.52 -13.78 -8.29
CA GLU A 84 -7.88 -13.63 -8.79
C GLU A 84 -8.58 -14.97 -9.05
N LEU A 85 -7.82 -16.06 -9.24
CA LEU A 85 -8.39 -17.39 -9.48
C LEU A 85 -9.00 -18.03 -8.24
N THR A 86 -8.56 -17.60 -7.06
CA THR A 86 -9.00 -18.11 -5.75
C THR A 86 -9.62 -17.02 -4.88
N SER A 87 -9.88 -15.83 -5.43
CA SER A 87 -10.32 -14.64 -4.70
C SER A 87 -9.36 -14.14 -3.60
N ARG A 88 -8.14 -14.67 -3.52
CA ARG A 88 -7.11 -14.26 -2.55
C ARG A 88 -6.72 -12.78 -2.66
N HIS A 89 -6.93 -12.15 -3.82
CA HIS A 89 -6.80 -10.68 -3.98
C HIS A 89 -7.75 -9.86 -3.10
N ARG A 90 -8.89 -10.43 -2.68
CA ARG A 90 -9.87 -9.78 -1.80
C ARG A 90 -9.48 -9.88 -0.33
N ASP A 91 -8.54 -10.77 -0.02
CA ASP A 91 -8.05 -10.95 1.33
C ASP A 91 -7.09 -9.81 1.69
N SER A 92 -7.67 -8.74 2.21
CA SER A 92 -6.96 -7.54 2.67
C SER A 92 -6.03 -7.81 3.86
N THR A 93 -6.12 -9.00 4.47
CA THR A 93 -5.16 -9.39 5.50
C THR A 93 -3.79 -9.64 4.88
N HIS A 94 -3.71 -10.31 3.73
CA HIS A 94 -2.43 -10.69 3.13
C HIS A 94 -1.99 -9.80 1.97
N LEU A 95 -2.93 -9.21 1.22
CA LEU A 95 -2.65 -8.40 0.04
C LEU A 95 -3.28 -7.02 0.14
N ALA A 96 -2.63 -6.01 -0.44
CA ALA A 96 -3.29 -4.75 -0.73
C ALA A 96 -4.46 -4.99 -1.68
N ASN A 97 -5.61 -4.35 -1.44
CA ASN A 97 -6.80 -4.52 -2.27
C ASN A 97 -6.75 -3.76 -3.61
N TRP A 98 -5.57 -3.26 -4.00
CA TRP A 98 -5.31 -2.67 -5.31
C TRP A 98 -4.03 -3.26 -5.90
N ALA A 99 -4.08 -3.59 -7.19
CA ALA A 99 -2.93 -4.05 -7.94
C ALA A 99 -2.13 -2.85 -8.48
N ARG A 100 -0.83 -3.04 -8.68
CA ARG A 100 0.05 -1.99 -9.20
C ARG A 100 1.28 -2.57 -9.90
N PRO A 101 2.03 -1.77 -10.67
CA PRO A 101 3.21 -2.25 -11.38
C PRO A 101 4.24 -2.88 -10.46
N ALA A 102 4.80 -4.00 -10.90
CA ALA A 102 5.94 -4.60 -10.24
C ALA A 102 7.20 -3.76 -10.46
N CYS A 103 8.20 -3.90 -9.57
CA CYS A 103 9.51 -3.28 -9.78
C CYS A 103 10.10 -3.73 -11.14
N PRO A 104 10.32 -2.82 -12.11
CA PRO A 104 10.75 -3.21 -13.46
C PRO A 104 12.07 -3.96 -13.49
N ARG A 105 13.00 -3.62 -12.59
CA ARG A 105 14.28 -4.31 -12.45
C ARG A 105 14.12 -5.74 -11.90
N CYS A 106 13.17 -5.98 -10.99
CA CYS A 106 12.87 -7.34 -10.51
C CYS A 106 12.24 -8.19 -11.60
N ILE A 107 11.37 -7.60 -12.42
CA ILE A 107 10.62 -8.35 -13.43
C ILE A 107 11.28 -8.38 -14.80
N ARG A 108 12.53 -7.91 -14.94
CA ARG A 108 13.23 -7.88 -16.25
C ARG A 108 13.26 -9.23 -16.97
N ARG A 109 13.23 -10.35 -16.24
CA ARG A 109 13.18 -11.71 -16.79
C ARG A 109 11.79 -12.18 -17.23
N HIS A 110 10.75 -11.41 -16.92
CA HIS A 110 9.37 -11.68 -17.32
C HIS A 110 9.11 -10.99 -18.65
N THR A 111 9.01 -11.78 -19.73
CA THR A 111 8.74 -11.30 -21.09
C THR A 111 7.26 -10.95 -21.27
N GLY A 112 6.94 -10.24 -22.37
CA GLY A 112 5.57 -9.91 -22.75
C GLY A 112 5.04 -8.57 -22.21
N GLY A 113 5.85 -7.80 -21.49
CA GLY A 113 5.48 -6.46 -21.02
C GLY A 113 5.45 -6.33 -19.49
N ARG A 114 4.75 -5.30 -19.01
CA ARG A 114 4.71 -4.94 -17.59
C ARG A 114 3.94 -5.99 -16.78
N VAL A 115 4.45 -6.30 -15.59
CA VAL A 115 3.75 -7.12 -14.60
C VAL A 115 2.96 -6.21 -13.66
N ILE A 116 1.65 -6.37 -13.61
CA ILE A 116 0.78 -5.76 -12.60
C ILE A 116 0.46 -6.82 -11.55
N ARG A 117 0.71 -6.53 -10.28
CA ARG A 117 0.58 -7.52 -9.21
C ARG A 117 0.01 -6.93 -7.93
N TYR A 118 -0.55 -7.82 -7.11
CA TYR A 118 -0.88 -7.53 -5.73
C TYR A 118 0.36 -7.68 -4.86
N TYR A 119 0.62 -6.66 -4.06
CA TYR A 119 1.66 -6.66 -3.05
C TYR A 119 1.04 -6.96 -1.68
N PRO A 120 1.78 -7.57 -0.74
CA PRO A 120 1.39 -7.49 0.66
C PRO A 120 1.21 -6.04 1.07
N SER A 121 0.21 -5.79 1.91
CA SER A 121 -0.24 -4.44 2.28
C SER A 121 0.88 -3.56 2.86
N TYR A 122 1.84 -4.19 3.54
CA TYR A 122 3.01 -3.57 4.17
C TYR A 122 4.22 -3.37 3.23
N VAL A 123 4.14 -3.80 1.96
CA VAL A 123 5.21 -3.58 0.99
C VAL A 123 4.96 -2.27 0.27
N HIS A 124 5.87 -1.30 0.35
CA HIS A 124 5.75 -0.01 -0.32
C HIS A 124 6.96 0.37 -1.18
N ALA A 125 8.08 -0.34 -1.01
CA ALA A 125 9.32 -0.12 -1.75
C ALA A 125 9.93 -1.45 -2.19
N CYS A 126 10.76 -1.41 -3.23
CA CYS A 126 11.66 -2.48 -3.59
C CYS A 126 13.01 -2.26 -2.91
N PRO A 127 13.39 -3.02 -1.87
CA PRO A 127 14.66 -2.79 -1.18
C PRO A 127 15.88 -3.11 -2.06
N LYS A 128 15.78 -4.10 -2.95
CA LYS A 128 16.86 -4.50 -3.86
C LYS A 128 17.23 -3.41 -4.86
N HIS A 129 16.22 -2.72 -5.39
CA HIS A 129 16.39 -1.75 -6.48
C HIS A 129 16.15 -0.32 -6.03
N ARG A 130 15.83 -0.09 -4.76
CA ARG A 130 15.58 1.21 -4.14
C ARG A 130 14.58 2.05 -4.92
N ILE A 131 13.44 1.44 -5.25
CA ILE A 131 12.35 2.10 -5.97
C ILE A 131 11.10 2.11 -5.08
N TRP A 132 10.43 3.26 -5.02
CA TRP A 132 9.10 3.36 -4.42
C TRP A 132 8.04 2.69 -5.31
N LEU A 133 7.20 1.86 -4.71
CA LEU A 133 6.18 1.06 -5.39
C LEU A 133 4.75 1.49 -5.03
N SER A 134 4.58 2.32 -4.00
CA SER A 134 3.27 2.59 -3.43
C SER A 134 2.64 3.85 -3.98
N ASP A 135 2.01 3.69 -5.13
CA ASP A 135 1.14 4.68 -5.75
C ASP A 135 -0.21 4.02 -6.09
N LYS A 136 -1.32 4.69 -5.76
CA LYS A 136 -2.69 4.26 -6.15
C LYS A 136 -3.06 4.81 -7.53
N HIS A 137 -2.44 5.91 -7.92
CA HIS A 137 -2.73 6.73 -9.08
C HIS A 137 -1.50 6.76 -9.97
N SER A 138 -1.17 5.58 -10.52
CA SER A 138 -0.02 5.34 -11.41
C SER A 138 0.02 6.17 -12.71
N HIS A 139 -0.83 7.20 -12.84
CA HIS A 139 -1.00 8.07 -13.99
C HIS A 139 0.30 8.73 -14.44
N ARG A 140 1.28 8.94 -13.55
CA ARG A 140 2.55 9.57 -13.93
C ARG A 140 3.64 8.59 -14.37
N HIS A 141 3.44 7.27 -14.23
CA HIS A 141 4.38 6.21 -14.64
C HIS A 141 5.85 6.41 -14.20
N ARG A 142 6.12 7.33 -13.27
CA ARG A 142 7.47 7.68 -12.83
C ARG A 142 7.95 6.64 -11.83
N LEU A 143 9.07 6.00 -12.14
CA LEU A 143 9.80 5.22 -11.15
C LEU A 143 10.50 6.20 -10.23
N LEU A 144 10.05 6.27 -8.99
CA LEU A 144 10.69 7.09 -7.98
C LEU A 144 11.85 6.32 -7.36
N ASP A 145 13.07 6.74 -7.68
CA ASP A 145 14.29 6.27 -7.03
C ASP A 145 14.38 6.87 -5.62
N ILE A 146 14.55 6.00 -4.63
CA ILE A 146 14.65 6.37 -3.21
C ILE A 146 16.06 6.08 -2.65
N SER A 147 17.06 5.91 -3.53
CA SER A 147 18.44 5.62 -3.13
C SER A 147 19.06 6.73 -2.29
N ALA A 148 18.72 7.98 -2.58
CA ALA A 148 19.20 9.16 -1.84
C ALA A 148 18.46 9.38 -0.51
N VAL A 149 17.46 8.55 -0.18
CA VAL A 149 16.66 8.67 1.04
C VAL A 149 16.60 7.34 1.80
N PRO A 150 17.72 6.94 2.44
CA PRO A 150 17.85 5.63 3.08
C PRO A 150 16.81 5.38 4.19
N GLU A 151 16.27 6.43 4.81
CA GLU A 151 15.24 6.38 5.85
C GLU A 151 13.97 5.69 5.34
N VAL A 152 13.63 5.84 4.05
CA VAL A 152 12.48 5.16 3.43
C VAL A 152 12.68 3.64 3.42
N LEU A 153 13.90 3.17 3.18
CA LEU A 153 14.24 1.74 3.19
C LEU A 153 14.32 1.18 4.61
N ALA A 154 14.83 1.96 5.56
CA ALA A 154 14.82 1.62 6.98
C ALA A 154 13.37 1.47 7.47
N ALA A 155 12.51 2.44 7.17
CA ALA A 155 11.08 2.39 7.45
C ALA A 155 10.40 1.20 6.79
N HIS A 156 10.73 0.88 5.54
CA HIS A 156 10.19 -0.30 4.86
C HIS A 156 10.54 -1.61 5.60
N THR A 157 11.78 -1.72 6.09
CA THR A 157 12.22 -2.85 6.89
C THR A 157 11.46 -2.93 8.22
N THR A 158 11.29 -1.80 8.91
CA THR A 158 10.50 -1.70 10.14
C THR A 158 9.04 -2.11 9.90
N HIS A 159 8.40 -1.61 8.85
CA HIS A 159 7.01 -1.95 8.53
C HIS A 159 6.83 -3.45 8.28
N ARG A 160 7.78 -4.07 7.55
CA ARG A 160 7.79 -5.53 7.36
C ARG A 160 7.93 -6.31 8.67
N ARG A 161 8.77 -5.83 9.59
CA ARG A 161 8.91 -6.45 10.92
C ARG A 161 7.65 -6.30 11.74
N LEU A 162 7.00 -5.13 11.72
CA LEU A 162 5.71 -4.90 12.38
C LEU A 162 4.64 -5.87 11.87
N ALA A 163 4.51 -6.02 10.54
CA ALA A 163 3.56 -6.94 9.95
C ALA A 163 3.82 -8.42 10.30
N ARG A 164 5.11 -8.81 10.44
CA ARG A 164 5.47 -10.16 10.89
C ARG A 164 5.17 -10.39 12.37
N ARG A 165 5.40 -9.39 13.22
CA ARG A 165 5.24 -9.49 14.68
C ARG A 165 3.78 -9.39 15.14
N HIS A 166 3.01 -8.50 14.52
CA HIS A 166 1.66 -8.13 14.96
C HIS A 166 0.56 -8.59 14.01
N GLN A 167 0.90 -9.50 13.08
CA GLN A 167 0.09 -9.87 11.92
C GLN A 167 -0.06 -8.72 10.90
N PRO A 168 -0.23 -9.03 9.60
CA PRO A 168 -0.34 -8.02 8.56
C PRO A 168 -1.52 -7.04 8.73
N GLN A 169 -2.69 -7.50 9.17
CA GLN A 169 -3.90 -6.66 9.21
C GLN A 169 -3.85 -5.59 10.32
N PRO A 170 -3.48 -5.91 11.58
CA PRO A 170 -3.28 -4.89 12.62
C PRO A 170 -2.16 -3.91 12.28
N ALA A 171 -1.04 -4.38 11.71
CA ALA A 171 0.05 -3.51 11.26
C ALA A 171 -0.41 -2.56 10.15
N GLN A 172 -1.18 -3.05 9.18
CA GLN A 172 -1.73 -2.23 8.11
C GLN A 172 -2.74 -1.20 8.63
N TYR A 173 -3.58 -1.58 9.59
CA TYR A 173 -4.52 -0.65 10.22
C TYR A 173 -3.77 0.48 10.94
N ALA A 174 -2.77 0.14 11.77
CA ALA A 174 -1.90 1.10 12.43
C ALA A 174 -1.20 2.04 11.42
N PHE A 175 -0.65 1.48 10.33
CA PHE A 175 -0.02 2.27 9.28
C PHE A 175 -1.00 3.20 8.56
N ARG A 176 -2.21 2.75 8.23
CA ARG A 176 -3.23 3.61 7.58
C ARG A 176 -3.68 4.74 8.50
N THR A 177 -3.86 4.47 9.79
CA THR A 177 -4.20 5.48 10.79
C THR A 177 -3.08 6.51 10.92
N ALA A 178 -1.84 6.05 11.07
CA ALA A 178 -0.67 6.90 11.12
C ALA A 178 -0.50 7.73 9.83
N ARG A 179 -0.67 7.13 8.66
CA ARG A 179 -0.55 7.85 7.38
C ARG A 179 -1.57 8.96 7.25
N ARG A 180 -2.84 8.72 7.65
CA ARG A 180 -3.89 9.75 7.62
C ARG A 180 -3.55 10.98 8.44
N LEU A 181 -2.78 10.82 9.52
CA LEU A 181 -2.30 11.95 10.32
C LEU A 181 -1.44 12.91 9.49
N PHE A 182 -0.53 12.38 8.68
CA PHE A 182 0.37 13.17 7.82
C PHE A 182 -0.29 13.60 6.49
N GLU A 183 -1.47 13.06 6.16
CA GLU A 183 -2.29 13.50 5.03
C GLU A 183 -3.24 14.67 5.42
N ASP A 184 -3.32 15.04 6.72
CA ASP A 184 -4.22 16.09 7.22
C ASP A 184 -3.55 17.47 7.22
N ASN A 185 -4.18 18.47 6.59
CA ASN A 185 -3.68 19.85 6.56
C ASN A 185 -3.56 20.49 7.95
N ASP A 186 -4.41 20.12 8.91
CA ASP A 186 -4.32 20.66 10.28
C ASP A 186 -3.05 20.20 11.00
N PHE A 187 -2.58 18.98 10.69
CA PHE A 187 -1.30 18.50 11.17
C PHE A 187 -0.19 19.40 10.64
N TRP A 188 -0.16 19.64 9.32
CA TRP A 188 0.84 20.50 8.70
C TRP A 188 0.85 21.92 9.27
N ASN A 189 -0.32 22.54 9.46
CA ASN A 189 -0.43 23.86 10.09
C ASN A 189 0.04 23.88 11.54
N SER A 190 -0.11 22.77 12.26
CA SER A 190 0.26 22.69 13.67
C SER A 190 1.73 22.39 13.89
N PHE A 191 2.38 21.69 12.96
CA PHE A 191 3.73 21.13 13.12
C PHE A 191 4.74 21.68 12.11
N ALA A 192 4.39 22.74 11.37
CA ALA A 192 5.25 23.37 10.35
C ALA A 192 6.64 23.81 10.90
N ASP A 193 6.73 24.14 12.18
CA ASP A 193 7.92 24.61 12.86
C ASP A 193 8.81 23.49 13.45
N THR A 194 8.48 22.23 13.20
CA THR A 194 9.07 21.09 13.91
C THR A 194 10.15 20.36 13.13
N THR A 195 11.06 19.67 13.83
CA THR A 195 12.16 18.91 13.20
C THR A 195 11.65 17.74 12.36
N ALA A 196 10.53 17.14 12.75
CA ALA A 196 9.87 16.11 11.96
C ALA A 196 9.36 16.65 10.62
N PHE A 197 8.79 17.86 10.59
CA PHE A 197 8.41 18.56 9.36
C PHE A 197 9.64 18.84 8.50
N ALA A 198 10.70 19.41 9.10
CA ALA A 198 11.96 19.67 8.39
C ALA A 198 12.53 18.39 7.76
N GLY A 199 12.47 17.26 8.47
CA GLY A 199 12.85 15.96 7.94
C GLY A 199 12.01 15.52 6.73
N ILE A 200 10.69 15.76 6.75
CA ILE A 200 9.83 15.44 5.60
C ILE A 200 10.14 16.35 4.42
N SER A 201 10.28 17.66 4.64
CA SER A 201 10.63 18.63 3.61
C SER A 201 11.96 18.29 2.95
N ASN A 202 13.01 18.01 3.74
CA ASN A 202 14.32 17.61 3.22
C ASN A 202 14.23 16.37 2.30
N ARG A 203 13.44 15.37 2.69
CA ARG A 203 13.23 14.18 1.84
C ARG A 203 12.46 14.51 0.57
N LEU A 204 11.46 15.40 0.68
CA LEU A 204 10.67 15.82 -0.47
C LEU A 204 11.52 16.59 -1.48
N ASP A 205 12.40 17.49 -1.01
CA ASP A 205 13.34 18.24 -1.83
C ASP A 205 14.31 17.33 -2.60
N ILE A 206 14.72 16.21 -1.97
CA ILE A 206 15.55 15.19 -2.64
C ILE A 206 14.75 14.40 -3.67
N LEU A 207 13.51 14.01 -3.35
CA LEU A 207 12.69 13.11 -4.17
C LEU A 207 12.01 13.84 -5.35
N ASN A 208 11.74 15.13 -5.20
CA ASN A 208 11.08 15.95 -6.20
C ASN A 208 11.69 17.37 -6.26
N PRO A 209 12.96 17.49 -6.66
CA PRO A 209 13.68 18.75 -6.62
C PRO A 209 13.03 19.81 -7.52
N GLY A 210 12.92 21.03 -7.00
CA GLY A 210 12.39 22.19 -7.73
C GLY A 210 10.87 22.24 -7.87
N GLU A 211 10.14 21.25 -7.35
CA GLU A 211 8.68 21.28 -7.36
C GLU A 211 8.15 22.14 -6.20
N THR A 212 7.30 23.12 -6.53
CA THR A 212 6.74 24.06 -5.54
C THR A 212 5.41 23.60 -4.96
N ARG A 213 4.74 22.65 -5.64
CA ARG A 213 3.45 22.08 -5.19
C ARG A 213 3.43 20.58 -5.43
N VAL A 214 3.31 19.82 -4.35
CA VAL A 214 3.20 18.37 -4.40
C VAL A 214 1.83 17.94 -3.89
N LEU A 215 1.13 17.10 -4.67
CA LEU A 215 -0.18 16.57 -4.28
C LEU A 215 -0.03 15.51 -3.19
N ILE A 216 -1.04 15.35 -2.34
CA ILE A 216 -1.05 14.37 -1.23
C ILE A 216 -0.94 12.92 -1.74
N ASP A 217 -1.40 12.65 -2.95
CA ASP A 217 -1.29 11.34 -3.60
C ASP A 217 -0.03 11.18 -4.45
N ASP A 218 0.84 12.20 -4.54
CA ASP A 218 2.09 12.12 -5.29
C ASP A 218 3.03 11.06 -4.68
N PRO A 219 3.65 10.19 -5.49
CA PRO A 219 4.60 9.19 -5.00
C PRO A 219 5.73 9.76 -4.14
N SER A 220 6.21 10.96 -4.45
CA SER A 220 7.30 11.64 -3.75
C SER A 220 6.87 12.08 -2.37
N PHE A 221 5.67 12.66 -2.25
CA PHE A 221 5.08 13.00 -0.96
C PHE A 221 4.85 11.75 -0.10
N LEU A 222 4.22 10.72 -0.68
CA LEU A 222 3.96 9.46 0.03
C LEU A 222 5.24 8.77 0.50
N ALA A 223 6.31 8.82 -0.28
CA ALA A 223 7.63 8.32 0.11
C ALA A 223 8.28 9.19 1.20
N ALA A 224 8.18 10.52 1.12
CA ALA A 224 8.77 11.45 2.08
C ALA A 224 8.15 11.33 3.49
N ILE A 225 6.82 11.14 3.59
CA ILE A 225 6.12 10.94 4.87
C ILE A 225 6.27 9.52 5.42
N TYR A 226 6.69 8.56 4.60
CA TYR A 226 6.66 7.13 4.94
C TYR A 226 7.44 6.79 6.22
N PRO A 227 8.65 7.33 6.47
CA PRO A 227 9.37 7.08 7.72
C PRO A 227 8.58 7.49 8.97
N ASN A 228 8.00 8.70 8.98
CA ASN A 228 7.22 9.21 10.11
C ASN A 228 5.94 8.39 10.32
N ALA A 229 5.28 8.01 9.21
CA ALA A 229 4.07 7.18 9.26
C ALA A 229 4.38 5.78 9.83
N VAL A 230 5.52 5.17 9.47
CA VAL A 230 5.90 3.85 10.01
C VAL A 230 6.30 3.93 11.48
N ASP A 231 7.04 4.96 11.90
CA ASP A 231 7.39 5.13 13.31
C ASP A 231 6.14 5.33 14.19
N THR A 232 5.20 6.18 13.72
CA THR A 232 3.89 6.35 14.37
C THR A 232 3.11 5.04 14.37
N ALA A 233 3.12 4.28 13.27
CA ALA A 233 2.46 2.97 13.21
C ALA A 233 3.05 1.97 14.21
N ALA A 234 4.37 2.01 14.46
CA ALA A 234 5.01 1.17 15.47
C ALA A 234 4.47 1.47 16.87
N LEU A 235 4.23 2.76 17.18
CA LEU A 235 3.59 3.19 18.42
C LEU A 235 2.16 2.64 18.52
N LEU A 236 1.34 2.80 17.47
CA LEU A 236 -0.05 2.35 17.43
C LEU A 236 -0.21 0.82 17.45
N ALA A 237 0.79 0.08 16.96
CA ALA A 237 0.81 -1.38 17.00
C ALA A 237 1.28 -1.94 18.35
N SER A 238 1.97 -1.13 19.17
CA SER A 238 2.56 -1.58 20.44
C SER A 238 1.49 -1.98 21.46
N PRO A 239 1.50 -3.21 22.02
CA PRO A 239 0.58 -3.62 23.07
C PRO A 239 0.65 -2.74 24.32
N HIS A 240 1.85 -2.23 24.65
CA HIS A 240 2.07 -1.34 25.79
C HIS A 240 1.31 -0.02 25.59
N TRP A 241 1.52 0.64 24.46
CA TRP A 241 0.90 1.94 24.18
C TRP A 241 -0.59 1.84 23.92
N ARG A 242 -1.07 0.74 23.32
CA ARG A 242 -2.51 0.46 23.20
C ARG A 242 -3.20 0.41 24.56
N ARG A 243 -2.57 -0.23 25.55
CA ARG A 243 -3.10 -0.29 26.94
C ARG A 243 -3.11 1.09 27.61
N ILE A 244 -2.09 1.90 27.36
CA ILE A 244 -2.02 3.27 27.89
C ILE A 244 -3.10 4.16 27.24
N ALA A 245 -3.28 4.03 25.92
CA ALA A 245 -4.24 4.80 25.17
C ALA A 245 -5.69 4.43 25.49
N SER A 246 -5.97 3.16 25.82
CA SER A 246 -7.34 2.67 26.05
C SER A 246 -7.98 3.17 27.35
N ARG A 247 -7.22 3.80 28.25
CA ARG A 247 -7.68 4.23 29.58
C ARG A 247 -7.67 5.74 29.70
N LYS A 248 -8.72 6.31 30.27
CA LYS A 248 -8.88 7.77 30.42
C LYS A 248 -7.78 8.39 31.28
N GLU A 249 -7.33 7.69 32.31
CA GLU A 249 -6.31 8.15 33.25
C GLU A 249 -4.92 8.20 32.62
N THR A 250 -4.66 7.39 31.58
CA THR A 250 -3.32 7.27 31.00
C THR A 250 -3.22 7.75 29.56
N VAL A 251 -4.33 8.10 28.89
CA VAL A 251 -4.35 8.54 27.49
C VAL A 251 -3.45 9.76 27.24
N THR A 252 -3.38 10.71 28.18
CA THR A 252 -2.50 11.89 28.07
C THR A 252 -1.02 11.51 27.95
N ARG A 253 -0.58 10.41 28.60
CA ARG A 253 0.80 9.91 28.45
C ARG A 253 1.07 9.42 27.02
N PHE A 254 0.10 8.74 26.42
CA PHE A 254 0.18 8.33 25.02
C PHE A 254 0.23 9.55 24.08
N LEU A 255 -0.61 10.56 24.33
CA LEU A 255 -0.65 11.79 23.53
C LEU A 255 0.67 12.58 23.59
N ILE A 256 1.35 12.60 24.75
CA ILE A 256 2.67 13.20 24.91
C ILE A 256 3.73 12.44 24.10
N GLU A 257 3.75 11.11 24.19
CA GLU A 257 4.67 10.27 23.42
C GLU A 257 4.45 10.44 21.91
N LEU A 258 3.18 10.38 21.48
CA LEU A 258 2.81 10.56 20.08
C LEU A 258 3.26 11.94 19.59
N GLY A 259 2.91 13.01 20.31
CA GLY A 259 3.30 14.37 19.96
C GLY A 259 4.83 14.53 19.89
N THR A 260 5.55 13.83 20.77
CA THR A 260 7.02 13.83 20.76
C THR A 260 7.60 13.19 19.52
N ARG A 261 7.07 12.03 19.10
CA ARG A 261 7.53 11.35 17.87
C ARG A 261 7.18 12.11 16.61
N VAL A 262 5.96 12.64 16.52
CA VAL A 262 5.50 13.30 15.29
C VAL A 262 6.07 14.70 15.09
N SER A 263 6.57 15.35 16.15
CA SER A 263 7.27 16.64 16.07
C SER A 263 8.79 16.53 16.15
N GLY A 264 9.32 15.46 16.74
CA GLY A 264 10.74 15.35 17.10
C GLY A 264 11.16 16.23 18.28
N GLN A 265 10.20 16.79 19.03
CA GLN A 265 10.40 17.65 20.19
C GLN A 265 9.37 17.33 21.27
N ARG A 266 9.61 17.69 22.54
CA ARG A 266 8.64 17.40 23.62
C ARG A 266 7.37 18.25 23.45
N ARG A 267 6.39 17.73 22.74
CA ARG A 267 5.10 18.36 22.44
C ARG A 267 3.99 17.34 22.61
N THR A 268 2.82 17.78 23.07
CA THR A 268 1.65 16.90 23.18
C THR A 268 0.82 16.95 21.92
N TYR A 269 0.41 15.78 21.42
CA TYR A 269 -0.58 15.67 20.36
C TYR A 269 -1.97 15.91 20.93
N TRP A 270 -2.76 16.76 20.29
CA TRP A 270 -4.15 17.02 20.70
C TRP A 270 -5.08 16.78 19.53
N PRO A 271 -6.03 15.82 19.64
CA PRO A 271 -7.02 15.62 18.61
C PRO A 271 -7.89 16.86 18.43
N ARG A 272 -7.99 17.40 17.21
CA ARG A 272 -8.64 18.70 16.95
C ARG A 272 -10.06 18.61 16.40
N ARG A 273 -10.51 17.42 15.95
CA ARG A 273 -11.78 17.26 15.22
C ARG A 273 -12.49 15.94 15.54
N ASN A 274 -13.81 15.89 15.31
CA ASN A 274 -14.63 14.68 15.33
C ASN A 274 -14.19 13.58 14.32
N ARG A 275 -13.23 13.87 13.43
CA ARG A 275 -12.70 12.92 12.44
C ARG A 275 -11.20 12.68 12.56
N ASP A 276 -10.60 13.08 13.68
CA ASP A 276 -9.18 12.85 13.93
C ASP A 276 -8.87 11.34 13.89
N PRO A 277 -7.88 10.89 13.08
CA PRO A 277 -7.60 9.46 12.94
C PRO A 277 -7.10 8.81 14.23
N ILE A 278 -6.40 9.57 15.08
CA ILE A 278 -5.90 9.10 16.38
C ILE A 278 -7.04 9.05 17.38
N ALA A 279 -7.92 10.06 17.45
CA ALA A 279 -9.10 10.00 18.33
C ALA A 279 -9.97 8.78 18.03
N ASN A 280 -10.32 8.56 16.75
CA ASN A 280 -11.10 7.40 16.31
C ASN A 280 -10.41 6.07 16.66
N TRP A 281 -9.07 6.03 16.54
CA TRP A 281 -8.29 4.86 16.92
C TRP A 281 -8.35 4.61 18.43
N ILE A 282 -8.22 5.66 19.26
CA ILE A 282 -8.33 5.55 20.72
C ILE A 282 -9.74 5.10 21.12
N GLU A 283 -10.78 5.71 20.56
CA GLU A 283 -12.18 5.34 20.81
C GLU A 283 -12.45 3.87 20.47
N GLY A 284 -11.85 3.35 19.40
CA GLY A 284 -11.94 1.92 19.06
C GLY A 284 -11.20 0.97 20.02
N LEU A 285 -10.33 1.48 20.90
CA LEU A 285 -9.67 0.72 21.95
C LEU A 285 -10.38 0.83 23.30
N SER A 286 -10.95 2.00 23.57
CA SER A 286 -11.61 2.33 24.82
C SER A 286 -13.01 1.73 24.87
N ARG A 287 -13.39 1.21 26.05
CA ARG A 287 -14.78 0.80 26.32
C ARG A 287 -15.65 1.96 26.82
N GLU A 288 -15.03 3.11 27.05
CA GLU A 288 -15.64 4.30 27.61
C GLU A 288 -15.53 5.46 26.62
N HIS A 289 -16.54 6.32 26.59
CA HIS A 289 -16.49 7.54 25.79
C HIS A 289 -15.47 8.52 26.38
N ILE A 290 -14.51 8.94 25.57
CA ILE A 290 -13.52 9.95 25.95
C ILE A 290 -14.05 11.32 25.54
N ASP A 291 -14.39 12.15 26.52
CA ASP A 291 -14.68 13.57 26.28
C ASP A 291 -13.38 14.33 26.06
N TRP A 292 -13.00 14.48 24.79
CA TRP A 292 -11.82 15.22 24.35
C TRP A 292 -11.77 16.68 24.83
N LYS A 293 -12.90 17.27 25.24
CA LYS A 293 -12.96 18.65 25.78
C LYS A 293 -12.59 18.71 27.27
N ARG A 294 -12.69 17.59 27.99
CA ARG A 294 -12.43 17.50 29.44
C ARG A 294 -11.08 16.90 29.80
N ILE A 295 -10.28 16.46 28.83
CA ILE A 295 -8.89 16.07 29.08
C ILE A 295 -8.08 17.36 29.29
N GLU A 296 -7.62 17.58 30.52
CA GLU A 296 -6.84 18.78 30.87
C GLU A 296 -5.58 18.89 30.01
N LEU A 297 -5.43 20.04 29.35
CA LEU A 297 -4.18 20.43 28.71
C LEU A 297 -3.12 20.56 29.83
N PRO A 298 -1.95 19.90 29.75
CA PRO A 298 -0.79 20.32 30.51
C PRO A 298 -0.58 21.78 30.13
N SER A 299 -0.78 22.65 31.11
CA SER A 299 -0.69 24.10 30.96
C SER A 299 0.50 24.47 30.08
N ARG A 300 0.24 25.20 28.99
CA ARG A 300 1.29 25.92 28.26
C ARG A 300 1.87 26.95 29.22
N ARG A 301 2.81 26.56 30.08
CA ARG A 301 3.69 27.52 30.73
C ARG A 301 4.63 28.04 29.64
N ILE A 302 4.16 29.05 28.94
CA ILE A 302 5.03 29.99 28.23
C ILE A 302 5.86 30.64 29.34
N PRO A 303 7.21 30.50 29.37
CA PRO A 303 8.01 31.29 30.28
C PRO A 303 7.73 32.76 29.96
N ARG A 304 7.29 33.54 30.95
CA ARG A 304 7.23 35.00 30.79
C ARG A 304 8.65 35.48 30.47
N PRO A 305 8.83 36.33 29.44
CA PRO A 305 10.11 37.00 29.25
C PRO A 305 10.40 37.85 30.49
N LEU A 306 11.66 37.77 30.96
CA LEU A 306 12.23 38.67 31.96
C LEU A 306 12.36 40.08 31.37
#